data_AF-A0A2N0PUK0-F1
#
_entry.id   AF-A0A2N0PUK0-F1
#
_cell.length_a   1.000
_cell.length_b   1.000
_cell.length_c   1.000
_cell.angle_alpha   90.00
_cell.angle_beta   90.00
_cell.angle_gamma   90.00
#
_symmetry.space_group_name_H-M   'P 1'
#
loop_
_entity.id
_entity.type
_entity.pdbx_description
1 polymer ?
#
loop_
_entity_poly.entity_id
_entity_poly.type
_entity_poly.pdbx_seq_one_letter_code
_entity_poly.pdbx_strand_id
1 'polypeptide(L)' 'MLNSIRYSTILTIIEISDHVEIGKLIGRKGRNLKPIEKGTGTHIYINTKISPRRIEI' A
#
# COMPACT_ATOMS: atom_id res chain seq x y z
N MET A 1 3.89 17.01 -31.59
CA MET A 1 3.28 15.75 -31.12
C MET A 1 4.12 15.24 -29.95
N LEU A 2 3.62 15.39 -28.72
CA LEU A 2 4.18 14.71 -27.55
C LEU A 2 3.22 13.56 -27.24
N ASN A 3 3.66 12.33 -27.47
CA ASN A 3 2.98 11.15 -26.96
C ASN A 3 3.06 11.20 -25.42
N SER A 4 2.07 11.86 -24.82
CA SER A 4 1.81 11.78 -23.39
C SER A 4 1.32 10.36 -23.13
N ILE A 5 2.25 9.45 -22.84
CA ILE A 5 1.90 8.20 -22.19
C ILE A 5 1.36 8.63 -20.82
N ARG A 6 0.03 8.70 -20.71
CA ARG A 6 -0.64 8.84 -19.43
C ARG A 6 -0.30 7.59 -18.64
N TYR A 7 0.67 7.68 -17.73
CA TYR A 7 0.84 6.70 -16.68
C TYR A 7 -0.47 6.69 -15.88
N SER A 8 -1.37 5.77 -16.20
CA SER A 8 -2.57 5.55 -15.42
C SER A 8 -2.14 4.92 -14.11
N THR A 9 -2.51 5.51 -12.98
CA THR A 9 -2.32 4.87 -11.68
C THR A 9 -3.07 3.54 -11.68
N ILE A 10 -2.35 2.43 -11.58
CA ILE A 10 -2.95 1.11 -11.39
C ILE A 10 -3.09 0.92 -9.90
N LEU A 11 -4.33 0.81 -9.41
CA LEU A 11 -4.60 0.51 -8.01
C LEU A 11 -4.55 -1.01 -7.82
N THR A 12 -3.68 -1.47 -6.94
CA THR A 12 -3.66 -2.87 -6.49
C THR A 12 -4.27 -2.95 -5.10
N ILE A 13 -5.25 -3.85 -4.93
CA ILE A 13 -5.94 -4.09 -3.67
C ILE A 13 -5.58 -5.49 -3.18
N ILE A 14 -5.06 -5.58 -1.96
CA ILE A 14 -4.74 -6.84 -1.28
C ILE A 14 -5.56 -6.91 0.02
N GLU A 15 -6.36 -7.95 0.18
CA GLU A 15 -7.13 -8.17 1.41
C GLU A 15 -6.24 -8.73 2.52
N ILE A 16 -6.42 -8.22 3.73
CA ILE A 16 -5.67 -8.60 4.93
C ILE A 16 -6.62 -9.44 5.80
N SER A 17 -6.18 -10.65 6.16
CA SER A 17 -6.89 -11.49 7.12
C SER A 17 -7.00 -10.80 8.49
N ASP A 18 -8.13 -11.00 9.18
CA ASP A 18 -8.39 -10.43 10.50
C ASP A 18 -7.38 -10.88 11.57
N HIS A 19 -6.71 -12.02 11.35
CA HIS A 19 -5.67 -12.54 12.25
C HIS A 19 -4.33 -11.80 12.15
N VAL A 20 -4.17 -10.91 11.17
CA VAL A 20 -2.95 -10.11 11.01
C VAL A 20 -2.99 -8.89 11.90
N GLU A 21 -2.00 -8.79 12.79
CA GLU A 21 -1.77 -7.59 13.59
C GLU A 21 -1.18 -6.47 12.73
N ILE A 22 -1.99 -5.47 12.38
CA ILE A 22 -1.61 -4.37 11.48
C ILE A 22 -0.34 -3.64 11.96
N GLY A 23 -0.16 -3.47 13.26
CA GLY A 23 1.05 -2.84 13.81
C GLY A 23 2.34 -3.61 13.47
N LYS A 24 2.28 -4.96 13.43
CA LYS A 24 3.42 -5.81 13.03
C LYS A 24 3.69 -5.72 11.53
N LEU A 25 2.64 -5.61 10.72
CA LEU A 25 2.76 -5.40 9.27
C LEU A 25 3.46 -4.06 8.96
N ILE A 26 2.98 -2.96 9.55
CA ILE A 26 3.55 -1.61 9.38
C ILE A 26 4.97 -1.53 9.95
N GLY A 27 5.18 -2.16 11.11
CA GLY A 27 6.40 -2.06 11.91
C GLY A 27 6.49 -0.72 12.66
N ARG A 28 7.23 -0.70 13.77
CA ARG A 28 7.44 0.51 14.58
C ARG A 28 7.92 1.68 13.70
N LYS A 29 7.22 2.80 13.74
CA LYS A 29 7.46 4.01 12.92
C LYS A 29 7.36 3.80 11.40
N GLY A 30 6.73 2.72 10.94
CA GLY A 30 6.61 2.36 9.52
C GLY A 30 7.85 1.67 8.96
N ARG A 31 8.73 1.12 9.81
CA ARG A 31 10.05 0.59 9.39
C ARG A 31 9.98 -0.56 8.38
N ASN A 32 8.84 -1.23 8.23
CA ASN A 32 8.68 -2.30 7.24
C ASN A 32 8.19 -1.73 5.90
N LEU A 33 7.22 -0.80 5.90
CA LEU A 33 6.58 -0.31 4.67
C LEU A 33 7.26 0.93 4.06
N LYS A 34 7.80 1.84 4.89
CA LYS A 34 8.46 3.06 4.39
C LYS A 34 9.65 2.79 3.47
N PRO A 35 10.53 1.82 3.74
CA PRO A 35 11.60 1.47 2.80
C PRO A 35 11.07 0.95 1.47
N ILE A 36 9.92 0.26 1.47
CA ILE A 36 9.27 -0.24 0.25
C ILE A 36 8.70 0.92 -0.54
N GLU A 37 7.88 1.80 0.08
CA GLU A 37 7.36 3.02 -0.58
C GLU A 37 8.50 3.85 -1.19
N LYS A 38 9.58 4.08 -0.44
CA LYS A 38 10.75 4.82 -0.94
C LYS A 38 11.49 4.10 -2.06
N GLY A 39 11.61 2.77 -1.97
CA GLY A 39 12.34 1.95 -2.93
C GLY A 39 11.60 1.75 -4.25
N THR A 40 10.27 1.71 -4.22
CA THR A 40 9.43 1.51 -5.41
C THR A 40 8.85 2.81 -5.97
N GLY A 41 8.86 3.90 -5.19
CA GLY A 41 8.17 5.14 -5.55
C GLY A 41 6.64 5.02 -5.49
N THR A 42 6.12 3.96 -4.87
CA THR A 42 4.69 3.70 -4.75
C THR A 42 4.16 4.22 -3.41
N HIS A 43 2.87 4.55 -3.36
CA HIS A 43 2.19 4.85 -2.11
C HIS A 43 1.51 3.59 -1.57
N ILE A 44 1.78 3.23 -0.31
CA ILE A 44 1.16 2.07 0.33
C ILE A 44 0.23 2.59 1.44
N TYR A 45 -1.07 2.42 1.25
CA TYR A 45 -2.09 2.77 2.22
C TYR A 45 -2.72 1.52 2.83
N ILE A 46 -2.88 1.50 4.17
CA ILE A 46 -3.61 0.43 4.86
C ILE A 46 -4.98 0.96 5.29
N ASN A 47 -6.02 0.41 4.69
CA ASN A 47 -7.39 0.73 5.00
C ASN A 47 -7.92 -0.21 6.09
N THR A 48 -7.90 0.26 7.33
CA THR A 48 -8.43 -0.48 8.50
C THR A 48 -9.88 -0.12 8.82
N LYS A 49 -10.51 0.76 8.05
CA LYS A 49 -11.89 1.23 8.28
C LYS A 49 -12.94 0.34 7.60
N ILE A 50 -12.49 -0.62 6.80
CA ILE A 50 -13.32 -1.56 6.04
C ILE A 50 -13.01 -3.00 6.45
N SER A 51 -13.99 -3.89 6.24
CA SER A 51 -13.86 -5.33 6.49
C SER A 51 -14.16 -6.09 5.18
N PRO A 52 -13.23 -6.90 4.67
CA PRO A 52 -11.90 -7.16 5.23
C PRO A 52 -10.99 -5.93 5.11
N ARG A 53 -10.00 -5.82 6.00
CA ARG A 53 -8.98 -4.75 5.94
C ARG A 53 -8.16 -4.90 4.66
N ARG A 54 -7.61 -3.80 4.12
CA ARG A 54 -6.93 -3.83 2.80
C ARG A 54 -5.63 -3.05 2.77
N ILE A 55 -4.71 -3.49 1.91
CA ILE A 55 -3.58 -2.70 1.41
C ILE A 55 -3.96 -2.17 0.03
N GLU A 56 -3.79 -0.87 -0.16
CA GLU A 56 -4.01 -0.13 -1.40
C GLU A 56 -2.64 0.39 -1.87
N ILE A 57 -2.21 -0.02 -3.07
CA ILE A 57 -0.89 0.26 -3.65
C ILE A 57 -1.07 0.91 -5.03
#